data_AF-A0A7C3IE85-F1
#
_entry.id   AF-A0A7C3IE85-F1
#
_cell.length_a   1.000
_cell.length_b   1.000
_cell.length_c   1.000
_cell.angle_alpha   90.00
_cell.angle_beta   90.00
_cell.angle_gamma   90.00
#
_symmetry.space_group_name_H-M   'P 1'
#
loop_
_entity.id
_entity.type
_entity.pdbx_description
1 polymer ?
#
loop_
_entity_poly.entity_id
_entity_poly.type
_entity_poly.pdbx_seq_one_letter_code
_entity_poly.pdbx_strand_id
1 'polypeptide(L)'
;MKQALVFQSDFGLSDGAVSAMYGVALKVAQDLKIFDITHDIPPYNVWEASYRLVQTLGYWPEGTVFVSVVDPGVGSSRRSVVAKTKSGHLVVTPDNGTLTHVQAFYGIEAVRLLDETKNRLAGSELSYTFHGRDVYAYTGARLAAGLLAFESVGEALAPDSLVQLPMVPAQREGDIVSGTIDALDVRFGSLWSNIPYKLFEGLNIPYGGRVEVSIRNDTREVYRNTMTYARSFADVNVGEPLVYINSLLNVAVAINQGSFSRAYNIGTGLSWKIAIRRAPKIVYE
;
A
#
# COMPACT_ATOMS: atom_id res chain seq x y z
N MET A 1 12.79 20.09 14.67
CA MET A 1 13.82 19.55 13.76
C MET A 1 13.16 19.23 12.44
N LYS A 2 13.87 19.35 11.31
CA LYS A 2 13.35 18.98 10.00
C LYS A 2 13.20 17.46 9.91
N GLN A 3 12.09 17.02 9.34
CA GLN A 3 11.74 15.62 9.15
C GLN A 3 12.01 15.19 7.70
N ALA A 4 12.02 13.88 7.45
CA ALA A 4 12.07 13.36 6.09
C ALA A 4 10.77 13.68 5.33
N LEU A 5 10.90 13.99 4.04
CA LEU A 5 9.79 14.08 3.10
C LEU A 5 9.87 12.89 2.15
N VAL A 6 8.86 12.04 2.16
CA VAL A 6 8.86 10.78 1.42
C VAL A 6 7.73 10.77 0.40
N PHE A 7 8.03 10.55 -0.87
CA PHE A 7 7.05 10.59 -1.95
C PHE A 7 6.62 9.21 -2.41
N GLN A 8 5.37 9.11 -2.86
CA GLN A 8 4.96 8.12 -3.84
C GLN A 8 3.97 8.71 -4.85
N SER A 9 3.96 8.18 -6.07
CA SER A 9 2.98 8.55 -7.09
C SER A 9 2.81 7.48 -8.18
N ASP A 10 1.94 7.78 -9.14
CA ASP A 10 1.77 7.04 -10.40
C ASP A 10 2.34 7.77 -11.63
N PHE A 11 3.12 8.84 -11.43
CA PHE A 11 3.72 9.64 -12.51
C PHE A 11 4.89 8.97 -13.26
N GLY A 12 5.49 7.91 -12.68
CA GLY A 12 6.74 7.36 -13.18
C GLY A 12 7.90 8.36 -13.12
N LEU A 13 9.02 7.99 -13.76
CA LEU A 13 10.24 8.81 -13.83
C LEU A 13 10.62 9.16 -15.29
N SER A 14 9.70 8.98 -16.23
CA SER A 14 9.96 9.16 -17.66
C SER A 14 9.96 10.63 -18.10
N ASP A 15 9.42 11.54 -17.29
CA ASP A 15 9.37 12.97 -17.57
C ASP A 15 9.74 13.83 -16.34
N GLY A 16 9.54 15.15 -16.45
CA GLY A 16 9.90 16.13 -15.42
C GLY A 16 8.95 16.23 -14.22
N ALA A 17 7.86 15.45 -14.15
CA ALA A 17 6.83 15.59 -13.13
C ALA A 17 7.38 15.45 -11.70
N VAL A 18 8.02 14.32 -11.40
CA VAL A 18 8.62 14.05 -10.08
C VAL A 18 9.77 15.01 -9.79
N SER A 19 10.61 15.30 -10.79
CA SER A 19 11.70 16.27 -10.65
C SER A 19 11.19 17.66 -10.26
N ALA A 20 10.04 18.09 -10.80
CA ALA A 20 9.44 19.37 -10.43
C ALA A 20 8.90 19.36 -8.99
N MET A 21 8.35 18.24 -8.51
CA MET A 21 7.93 18.09 -7.11
C MET A 21 9.10 18.25 -6.14
N TYR A 22 10.24 17.63 -6.43
CA TYR A 22 11.45 17.83 -5.64
C TYR A 22 11.95 19.26 -5.69
N GLY A 23 11.96 19.88 -6.87
CA GLY A 23 12.35 21.28 -7.03
C GLY A 23 11.49 22.22 -6.19
N VAL A 24 10.17 21.97 -6.11
CA VAL A 24 9.26 22.72 -5.24
C VAL A 24 9.58 22.50 -3.77
N ALA A 25 9.81 21.25 -3.36
CA ALA A 25 10.17 20.94 -1.98
C ALA A 25 11.50 21.60 -1.56
N LEU A 26 12.50 21.61 -2.43
CA LEU A 26 13.80 22.23 -2.18
C LEU A 26 13.77 23.77 -2.22
N LYS A 27 12.79 24.37 -2.92
CA LYS A 27 12.50 25.82 -2.80
C LYS A 27 11.94 26.17 -1.42
N VAL A 28 11.21 25.27 -0.77
CA VAL A 28 10.72 25.47 0.60
C VAL A 28 11.85 25.36 1.61
N ALA A 29 12.71 24.33 1.48
CA ALA A 29 13.90 24.16 2.31
C ALA A 29 14.99 23.40 1.53
N GLN A 30 16.11 24.06 1.25
CA GLN A 30 17.18 23.53 0.39
C GLN A 30 17.90 22.29 0.94
N ASP A 31 17.88 22.11 2.26
CA ASP A 31 18.49 20.99 3.00
C ASP A 31 17.47 19.90 3.37
N LEU A 32 16.26 19.94 2.81
CA LEU A 32 15.23 18.95 3.10
C LEU A 32 15.63 17.59 2.55
N LYS A 33 15.54 16.55 3.39
CA LYS A 33 15.83 15.18 2.98
C LYS A 33 14.60 14.60 2.28
N ILE A 34 14.74 14.41 0.97
CA ILE A 34 13.69 13.86 0.11
C ILE A 34 14.02 12.41 -0.24
N PHE A 35 13.03 11.54 -0.13
CA PHE A 35 13.11 10.12 -0.45
C PHE A 35 11.85 9.68 -1.18
N ASP A 36 11.88 8.46 -1.72
CA ASP A 36 10.72 7.86 -2.40
C ASP A 36 10.42 6.48 -1.83
N ILE A 37 9.12 6.16 -1.78
CA ILE A 37 8.66 4.78 -1.72
C ILE A 37 8.74 4.20 -3.13
N THR A 38 8.02 4.81 -4.07
CA THR A 38 8.01 4.47 -5.50
C THR A 38 7.21 5.50 -6.31
N HIS A 39 7.56 5.68 -7.57
CA HIS A 39 6.74 6.42 -8.55
C HIS A 39 6.12 5.52 -9.62
N ASP A 40 6.28 4.20 -9.47
CA ASP A 40 5.82 3.17 -10.41
C ASP A 40 4.46 2.55 -9.99
N ILE A 41 3.67 3.24 -9.15
CA ILE A 41 2.30 2.78 -8.90
C ILE A 41 1.56 2.79 -10.24
N PRO A 42 0.81 1.72 -10.62
CA PRO A 42 0.06 1.74 -11.86
C PRO A 42 -0.87 2.96 -11.91
N PRO A 43 -0.97 3.65 -13.08
CA PRO A 43 -1.82 4.83 -13.23
C PRO A 43 -3.21 4.61 -12.65
N TYR A 44 -3.64 5.55 -11.81
CA TYR A 44 -4.98 5.59 -11.19
C TYR A 44 -5.27 4.49 -10.14
N ASN A 45 -4.29 3.65 -9.80
CA ASN A 45 -4.49 2.53 -8.87
C ASN A 45 -4.41 2.98 -7.40
N VAL A 46 -5.51 3.56 -6.91
CA VAL A 46 -5.65 4.05 -5.52
C VAL A 46 -5.48 2.94 -4.49
N TRP A 47 -5.91 1.72 -4.81
CA TRP A 47 -5.76 0.56 -3.93
C TRP A 47 -4.29 0.25 -3.67
N GLU A 48 -3.48 0.15 -4.74
CA GLU A 48 -2.06 -0.09 -4.62
C GLU A 48 -1.33 1.07 -3.93
N ALA A 49 -1.70 2.32 -4.23
CA ALA A 49 -1.17 3.49 -3.53
C ALA A 49 -1.39 3.38 -2.01
N SER A 50 -2.59 2.96 -1.61
CA SER A 50 -2.93 2.76 -0.19
C SER A 50 -2.07 1.66 0.45
N TYR A 51 -1.89 0.54 -0.24
CA TYR A 51 -1.10 -0.58 0.27
C TYR A 51 0.41 -0.27 0.37
N ARG A 52 0.98 0.46 -0.59
CA ARG A 52 2.42 0.81 -0.58
C ARG A 52 2.81 1.74 0.56
N LEU A 53 1.88 2.57 1.06
CA LEU A 53 2.10 3.34 2.29
C LEU A 53 2.32 2.42 3.49
N VAL A 54 1.42 1.46 3.71
CA VAL A 54 1.51 0.61 4.92
C VAL A 54 2.72 -0.31 4.91
N GLN A 55 3.22 -0.66 3.72
CA GLN A 55 4.44 -1.44 3.54
C GLN A 55 5.68 -0.74 4.10
N THR A 56 5.71 0.59 4.11
CA THR A 56 6.91 1.37 4.44
C THR A 56 6.77 2.22 5.69
N LEU A 57 5.56 2.73 5.99
CA LEU A 57 5.32 3.73 7.03
C LEU A 57 5.94 3.37 8.39
N GLY A 58 5.79 2.13 8.85
CA GLY A 58 6.31 1.68 10.15
C GLY A 58 7.84 1.61 10.27
N TYR A 59 8.59 1.75 9.17
CA TYR A 59 10.06 1.76 9.18
C TYR A 59 10.65 3.18 9.22
N TRP A 60 9.83 4.21 9.05
CA TRP A 60 10.27 5.59 9.12
C TRP A 60 10.17 6.13 10.55
N PRO A 61 11.03 7.11 10.92
CA PRO A 61 10.92 7.78 12.22
C PRO A 61 9.61 8.56 12.35
N GLU A 62 9.12 8.66 13.58
CA GLU A 62 8.00 9.54 13.95
C GLU A 62 8.20 10.97 13.42
N GLY A 63 7.12 11.58 12.92
CA GLY A 63 7.14 12.90 12.32
C GLY A 63 7.52 12.94 10.84
N THR A 64 7.94 11.80 10.25
CA THR A 64 8.15 11.73 8.79
C THR A 64 6.86 12.08 8.05
N VAL A 65 6.99 12.90 7.00
CA VAL A 65 5.88 13.34 6.17
C VAL A 65 5.89 12.59 4.85
N PHE A 66 4.82 11.87 4.59
CA PHE A 66 4.57 11.20 3.32
C PHE A 66 3.71 12.07 2.42
N VAL A 67 4.08 12.17 1.15
CA VAL A 67 3.27 12.75 0.09
C VAL A 67 2.89 11.63 -0.85
N SER A 68 1.59 11.31 -0.92
CA SER A 68 1.07 10.24 -1.76
C SER A 68 0.15 10.83 -2.81
N VAL A 69 0.52 10.67 -4.09
CA VAL A 69 -0.21 11.28 -5.19
C VAL A 69 -0.56 10.24 -6.25
N VAL A 70 -1.73 9.64 -6.10
CA VAL A 70 -2.41 8.85 -7.13
C VAL A 70 -3.84 9.36 -7.17
N ASP A 71 -4.14 10.18 -8.18
CA ASP A 71 -5.31 11.05 -8.15
C ASP A 71 -6.06 11.11 -9.49
N PRO A 72 -6.87 10.07 -9.81
CA PRO A 72 -7.72 10.10 -11.00
C PRO A 72 -8.79 11.21 -10.95
N GLY A 73 -9.06 11.76 -9.76
CA GLY A 73 -10.04 12.84 -9.55
C GLY A 73 -9.41 14.23 -9.44
N VAL A 74 -8.17 14.42 -9.91
CA VAL A 74 -7.49 15.71 -9.82
C VAL A 74 -8.32 16.84 -10.45
N GLY A 75 -8.38 17.99 -9.79
CA GLY A 75 -9.18 19.14 -10.25
C GLY A 75 -10.70 18.99 -10.07
N SER A 76 -11.19 17.90 -9.45
CA SER A 76 -12.61 17.71 -9.10
C SER A 76 -12.95 18.25 -7.70
N SER A 77 -14.14 17.93 -7.20
CA SER A 77 -14.59 18.24 -5.84
C SER A 77 -14.02 17.32 -4.74
N ARG A 78 -13.16 16.33 -5.09
CA ARG A 78 -12.52 15.45 -4.10
C ARG A 78 -11.63 16.24 -3.15
N ARG A 79 -11.74 15.97 -1.84
CA ARG A 79 -11.02 16.73 -0.80
C ARG A 79 -9.51 16.46 -0.90
N SER A 80 -8.70 17.48 -0.61
CA SER A 80 -7.28 17.31 -0.27
C SER A 80 -7.14 17.23 1.24
N VAL A 81 -6.36 16.29 1.76
CA VAL A 81 -6.24 16.09 3.20
C VAL A 81 -4.81 15.89 3.66
N VAL A 82 -4.58 16.21 4.93
CA VAL A 82 -3.40 15.76 5.67
C VAL A 82 -3.89 14.93 6.85
N ALA A 83 -3.46 13.67 6.91
CA ALA A 83 -3.78 12.76 8.00
C ALA A 83 -2.57 12.59 8.91
N LYS A 84 -2.80 12.63 10.22
CA LYS A 84 -1.82 12.25 11.24
C LYS A 84 -2.14 10.85 11.73
N THR A 85 -1.21 9.92 11.57
CA THR A 85 -1.37 8.54 12.06
C THR A 85 -1.17 8.48 13.57
N LYS A 86 -1.68 7.43 14.23
CA LYS A 86 -1.39 7.19 15.66
C LYS A 86 0.08 6.88 15.94
N SER A 87 0.84 6.50 14.92
CA SER A 87 2.30 6.35 14.97
C SER A 87 3.06 7.67 14.74
N GLY A 88 2.36 8.81 14.68
CA GLY A 88 2.94 10.15 14.59
C GLY A 88 3.50 10.54 13.21
N HIS A 89 3.12 9.82 12.16
CA HIS A 89 3.46 10.16 10.78
C HIS A 89 2.40 11.09 10.17
N LEU A 90 2.79 11.91 9.20
CA LEU A 90 1.86 12.72 8.42
C LEU A 90 1.74 12.18 7.01
N VAL A 91 0.53 12.14 6.45
CA VAL A 91 0.28 11.74 5.05
C VAL A 91 -0.52 12.83 4.35
N VAL A 92 0.09 13.48 3.36
CA VAL A 92 -0.51 14.49 2.48
C VAL A 92 -0.98 13.79 1.20
N THR A 93 -2.28 13.81 0.92
CA THR A 93 -2.87 12.99 -0.15
C THR A 93 -4.26 13.51 -0.58
N PRO A 94 -4.75 13.17 -1.78
CA PRO A 94 -6.18 13.23 -2.07
C PRO A 94 -6.97 12.29 -1.16
N ASP A 95 -8.17 12.70 -0.76
CA ASP A 95 -9.14 11.88 -0.06
C ASP A 95 -10.01 11.12 -1.08
N ASN A 96 -9.46 10.02 -1.58
CA ASN A 96 -10.06 9.19 -2.62
C ASN A 96 -10.02 7.68 -2.27
N GLY A 97 -9.69 7.34 -1.02
CA GLY A 97 -9.43 5.97 -0.59
C GLY A 97 -7.95 5.62 -0.38
N THR A 98 -7.01 6.51 -0.75
CA THR A 98 -5.56 6.26 -0.54
C THR A 98 -5.21 5.99 0.93
N LEU A 99 -5.97 6.52 1.89
CA LEU A 99 -5.74 6.30 3.33
C LEU A 99 -6.35 5.02 3.91
N THR A 100 -7.01 4.19 3.09
CA THR A 100 -7.76 3.01 3.56
C THR A 100 -6.90 2.05 4.40
N HIS A 101 -5.77 1.59 3.87
CA HIS A 101 -4.90 0.66 4.58
C HIS A 101 -4.21 1.35 5.77
N VAL A 102 -3.84 2.64 5.64
CA VAL A 102 -3.23 3.39 6.75
C VAL A 102 -4.18 3.45 7.94
N GLN A 103 -5.46 3.74 7.71
CA GLN A 103 -6.49 3.71 8.74
C GLN A 103 -6.65 2.31 9.36
N ALA A 104 -6.66 1.26 8.54
CA ALA A 104 -6.85 -0.11 9.01
C ALA A 104 -5.67 -0.63 9.87
N PHE A 105 -4.43 -0.33 9.49
CA PHE A 105 -3.23 -0.94 10.09
C PHE A 105 -2.51 -0.06 11.11
N TYR A 106 -2.52 1.27 10.94
CA TYR A 106 -1.85 2.21 11.84
C TYR A 106 -2.83 3.11 12.60
N GLY A 107 -4.05 3.28 12.07
CA GLY A 107 -5.05 4.20 12.59
C GLY A 107 -4.68 5.67 12.34
N ILE A 108 -5.70 6.48 12.11
CA ILE A 108 -5.58 7.93 11.97
C ILE A 108 -6.04 8.59 13.26
N GLU A 109 -5.16 9.38 13.85
CA GLU A 109 -5.41 10.17 15.07
C GLU A 109 -6.22 11.42 14.73
N ALA A 110 -5.84 12.14 13.67
CA ALA A 110 -6.48 13.38 13.27
C ALA A 110 -6.36 13.62 11.77
N VAL A 111 -7.32 14.37 11.21
CA VAL A 111 -7.32 14.77 9.80
C VAL A 111 -7.55 16.28 9.70
N ARG A 112 -6.91 16.89 8.70
CA ARG A 112 -7.13 18.28 8.30
C ARG A 112 -7.54 18.32 6.84
N LEU A 113 -8.61 19.06 6.55
CA LEU A 113 -8.91 19.47 5.18
C LEU A 113 -7.84 20.47 4.77
N LEU A 114 -7.13 20.18 3.69
CA LEU A 114 -6.07 21.05 3.18
C LEU A 114 -6.72 22.22 2.43
N ASP A 115 -6.53 23.42 2.94
CA ASP A 115 -6.94 24.66 2.26
C ASP A 115 -6.03 24.90 1.05
N GLU A 116 -6.46 24.43 -0.13
CA GLU A 116 -5.68 24.51 -1.38
C GLU A 116 -5.45 25.96 -1.86
N THR A 117 -6.18 26.95 -1.33
CA THR A 117 -5.98 28.35 -1.68
C THR A 117 -4.81 28.97 -0.91
N LYS A 118 -4.62 28.54 0.34
CA LYS A 118 -3.52 29.01 1.21
C LYS A 118 -2.26 28.17 1.10
N ASN A 119 -2.41 26.87 0.87
CA ASN A 119 -1.31 25.91 0.85
C ASN A 119 -1.02 25.44 -0.58
N ARG A 120 -0.81 26.41 -1.47
CA ARG A 120 -0.46 26.21 -2.88
C ARG A 120 0.78 27.02 -3.25
N LEU A 121 1.54 26.49 -4.19
CA LEU A 121 2.68 27.18 -4.79
C LEU A 121 2.23 28.47 -5.47
N ALA A 122 2.82 29.61 -5.10
CA ALA A 122 2.49 30.90 -5.71
C ALA A 122 2.74 30.89 -7.23
N GLY A 123 1.78 31.43 -8.00
CA GLY A 123 1.82 31.46 -9.46
C GLY A 123 1.31 30.19 -10.15
N SER A 124 0.77 29.22 -9.40
CA SER A 124 0.18 27.98 -9.93
C SER A 124 -1.35 27.94 -9.87
N GLU A 125 -2.00 29.08 -9.62
CA GLU A 125 -3.44 29.18 -9.34
C GLU A 125 -4.32 28.76 -10.53
N LEU A 126 -3.77 28.79 -11.75
CA LEU A 126 -4.45 28.37 -12.97
C LEU A 126 -4.24 26.88 -13.31
N SER A 127 -3.36 26.17 -12.59
CA SER A 127 -3.08 24.76 -12.85
C SER A 127 -3.85 23.85 -11.88
N TYR A 128 -4.82 23.13 -12.41
CA TYR A 128 -5.65 22.17 -11.66
C TYR A 128 -5.32 20.72 -12.01
N THR A 129 -4.38 20.48 -12.92
CA THR A 129 -4.00 19.15 -13.40
C THR A 129 -2.79 18.57 -12.68
N PHE A 130 -2.11 19.37 -11.84
CA PHE A 130 -0.90 18.93 -11.15
C PHE A 130 -0.85 19.33 -9.67
N HIS A 131 -1.92 19.00 -8.93
CA HIS A 131 -1.97 19.20 -7.48
C HIS A 131 -0.85 18.45 -6.74
N GLY A 132 -0.30 17.37 -7.33
CA GLY A 132 0.91 16.70 -6.83
C GLY A 132 2.08 17.65 -6.58
N ARG A 133 2.38 18.54 -7.54
CA ARG A 133 3.43 19.54 -7.44
C ARG A 133 2.97 20.75 -6.64
N ASP A 134 1.82 21.30 -7.02
CA ASP A 134 1.43 22.65 -6.61
C ASP A 134 0.83 22.71 -5.20
N VAL A 135 0.22 21.61 -4.75
CA VAL A 135 -0.45 21.53 -3.45
C VAL A 135 0.28 20.55 -2.52
N TYR A 136 0.48 19.30 -2.97
CA TYR A 136 0.93 18.23 -2.08
C TYR A 136 2.42 18.26 -1.78
N ALA A 137 3.28 18.37 -2.80
CA ALA A 137 4.72 18.50 -2.59
C ALA A 137 5.05 19.78 -1.81
N TYR A 138 4.40 20.89 -2.15
CA TYR A 138 4.57 22.17 -1.44
C TYR A 138 4.16 22.08 0.03
N THR A 139 2.95 21.57 0.31
CA THR A 139 2.45 21.43 1.69
C THR A 139 3.26 20.43 2.49
N GLY A 140 3.58 19.27 1.90
CA GLY A 140 4.40 18.24 2.53
C GLY A 140 5.79 18.77 2.90
N ALA A 141 6.42 19.54 2.01
CA ALA A 141 7.72 20.15 2.30
C ALA A 141 7.65 21.18 3.45
N ARG A 142 6.59 21.98 3.52
CA ARG A 142 6.41 22.94 4.63
C ARG A 142 6.20 22.24 5.97
N LEU A 143 5.42 21.15 5.99
CA LEU A 143 5.23 20.31 7.18
C LEU A 143 6.56 19.67 7.61
N ALA A 144 7.27 19.02 6.68
CA ALA A 144 8.54 18.36 6.96
C ALA A 144 9.64 19.34 7.40
N ALA A 145 9.64 20.56 6.85
CA ALA A 145 10.56 21.62 7.24
C ALA A 145 10.20 22.28 8.60
N GLY A 146 9.03 21.98 9.18
CA GLY A 146 8.53 22.63 10.39
C GLY A 146 8.07 24.07 10.18
N LEU A 147 7.81 24.47 8.93
CA LEU A 147 7.34 25.81 8.54
C LEU A 147 5.80 25.91 8.52
N LEU A 148 5.12 24.78 8.63
CA LEU A 148 3.67 24.68 8.77
C LEU A 148 3.37 23.72 9.92
N ALA A 149 2.60 24.16 10.90
CA ALA A 149 2.05 23.26 11.92
C ALA A 149 0.87 22.46 11.35
N PHE A 150 0.69 21.22 11.79
CA PHE A 150 -0.40 20.35 11.34
C PHE A 150 -1.77 21.02 11.55
N GLU A 151 -1.96 21.69 12.68
CA GLU A 151 -3.19 22.40 13.04
C GLU A 151 -3.50 23.57 12.10
N SER A 152 -2.47 24.12 11.43
CA SER A 152 -2.59 25.24 10.51
C SER A 152 -2.82 24.83 9.05
N VAL A 153 -2.88 23.52 8.75
CA VAL A 153 -3.16 23.00 7.40
C VAL A 153 -4.55 23.43 6.91
N GLY A 154 -5.53 23.45 7.81
CA GLY A 154 -6.92 23.85 7.53
C GLY A 154 -7.86 23.31 8.60
N GLU A 155 -9.15 23.23 8.29
CA GLU A 155 -10.15 22.80 9.28
C GLU A 155 -10.02 21.31 9.63
N ALA A 156 -10.46 20.95 10.84
CA ALA A 156 -10.46 19.57 11.29
C ALA A 156 -11.54 18.75 10.58
N LEU A 157 -11.17 17.55 10.13
CA LEU A 157 -12.13 16.55 9.64
C LEU A 157 -12.18 15.38 10.61
N ALA A 158 -13.37 14.79 10.74
CA ALA A 158 -13.53 13.55 11.48
C ALA A 158 -12.86 12.39 10.68
N PRO A 159 -11.99 11.56 11.30
CA PRO A 159 -11.28 10.49 10.58
C PRO A 159 -12.20 9.47 9.90
N ASP A 160 -13.38 9.22 10.47
CA ASP A 160 -14.43 8.35 9.92
C ASP A 160 -15.14 8.93 8.68
N SER A 161 -14.99 10.23 8.42
CA SER A 161 -15.52 10.87 7.21
C SER A 161 -14.67 10.62 5.97
N LEU A 162 -13.45 10.08 6.10
CA LEU A 162 -12.54 9.81 4.97
C LEU A 162 -13.14 8.76 4.01
N VAL A 163 -12.89 8.93 2.72
CA VAL A 163 -13.25 7.92 1.71
C VAL A 163 -12.48 6.62 2.00
N GLN A 164 -13.19 5.50 2.08
CA GLN A 164 -12.61 4.16 2.28
C GLN A 164 -12.89 3.27 1.08
N LEU A 165 -11.87 2.56 0.61
CA LEU A 165 -12.06 1.46 -0.34
C LEU A 165 -12.61 0.24 0.40
N PRO A 166 -13.50 -0.56 -0.20
CA PRO A 166 -14.01 -1.76 0.46
C PRO A 166 -12.86 -2.73 0.73
N MET A 167 -12.82 -3.31 1.93
CA MET A 167 -11.88 -4.36 2.32
C MET A 167 -12.65 -5.62 2.72
N VAL A 168 -12.07 -6.79 2.46
CA VAL A 168 -12.60 -8.06 2.94
C VAL A 168 -11.64 -8.62 3.98
N PRO A 169 -12.03 -8.74 5.26
CA PRO A 169 -11.12 -9.25 6.28
C PRO A 169 -10.76 -10.71 6.00
N ALA A 170 -9.52 -11.08 6.31
CA ALA A 170 -9.15 -12.47 6.37
C ALA A 170 -9.90 -13.17 7.51
N GLN A 171 -10.31 -14.41 7.29
CA GLN A 171 -11.10 -15.17 8.25
C GLN A 171 -10.65 -16.62 8.31
N ARG A 172 -10.99 -17.28 9.41
CA ARG A 172 -10.79 -18.72 9.60
C ARG A 172 -12.12 -19.38 9.88
N GLU A 173 -12.43 -20.42 9.12
CA GLU A 173 -13.58 -21.28 9.32
C GLU A 173 -13.09 -22.73 9.40
N GLY A 174 -13.09 -23.29 10.62
CA GLY A 174 -12.50 -24.62 10.87
C GLY A 174 -11.02 -24.68 10.50
N ASP A 175 -10.68 -25.55 9.53
CA ASP A 175 -9.31 -25.77 9.05
C ASP A 175 -8.98 -25.01 7.75
N ILE A 176 -9.82 -24.03 7.37
CA ILE A 176 -9.60 -23.17 6.22
C ILE A 176 -9.38 -21.75 6.70
N VAL A 177 -8.28 -21.13 6.24
CA VAL A 177 -8.11 -19.68 6.28
C VAL A 177 -8.35 -19.10 4.90
N SER A 178 -9.08 -18.00 4.82
CA SER A 178 -9.42 -17.35 3.56
C SER A 178 -9.24 -15.84 3.64
N GLY A 179 -9.03 -15.23 2.48
CA GLY A 179 -8.78 -13.81 2.34
C GLY A 179 -8.74 -13.36 0.88
N THR A 180 -8.17 -12.19 0.65
CA THR A 180 -7.95 -11.60 -0.67
C THR A 180 -6.48 -11.57 -1.03
N ILE A 181 -6.19 -11.47 -2.33
CA ILE A 181 -4.85 -11.13 -2.82
C ILE A 181 -4.80 -9.61 -2.93
N ASP A 182 -4.20 -8.95 -1.94
CA ASP A 182 -4.23 -7.49 -1.84
C ASP A 182 -3.18 -6.82 -2.73
N ALA A 183 -2.04 -7.47 -2.92
CA ALA A 183 -0.95 -6.93 -3.72
C ALA A 183 -0.16 -8.02 -4.43
N LEU A 184 0.53 -7.61 -5.48
CA LEU A 184 1.63 -8.39 -6.03
C LEU A 184 2.95 -7.88 -5.47
N ASP A 185 3.90 -8.78 -5.31
CA ASP A 185 5.31 -8.42 -5.35
C ASP A 185 5.68 -8.12 -6.80
N VAL A 186 5.58 -6.85 -7.21
CA VAL A 186 5.56 -6.44 -8.63
C VAL A 186 6.75 -6.99 -9.43
N ARG A 187 7.94 -7.06 -8.81
CA ARG A 187 9.16 -7.52 -9.49
C ARG A 187 9.18 -9.04 -9.70
N PHE A 188 8.75 -9.81 -8.71
CA PHE A 188 8.85 -11.26 -8.72
C PHE A 188 7.55 -11.96 -9.15
N GLY A 189 6.42 -11.27 -9.04
CA GLY A 189 5.09 -11.81 -9.31
C GLY A 189 4.59 -12.79 -8.25
N SER A 190 5.05 -12.64 -7.01
CA SER A 190 4.48 -13.30 -5.84
C SER A 190 3.12 -12.68 -5.51
N LEU A 191 2.20 -13.50 -5.00
CA LEU A 191 0.90 -13.06 -4.52
C LEU A 191 0.99 -12.77 -3.03
N TRP A 192 0.68 -11.54 -2.62
CA TRP A 192 0.62 -11.16 -1.21
C TRP A 192 -0.84 -11.10 -0.79
N SER A 193 -1.22 -12.02 0.10
CA SER A 193 -2.57 -12.04 0.65
C SER A 193 -2.71 -11.09 1.83
N ASN A 194 -3.95 -10.87 2.23
CA ASN A 194 -4.27 -10.18 3.47
C ASN A 194 -4.39 -11.11 4.69
N ILE A 195 -4.02 -12.40 4.55
CA ILE A 195 -4.11 -13.40 5.61
C ILE A 195 -2.91 -13.23 6.54
N PRO A 196 -3.10 -12.78 7.80
CA PRO A 196 -1.99 -12.61 8.73
C PRO A 196 -1.43 -13.95 9.16
N TYR A 197 -0.12 -14.00 9.43
CA TYR A 197 0.55 -15.19 9.96
C TYR A 197 -0.17 -15.74 11.19
N LYS A 198 -0.59 -14.89 12.13
CA LYS A 198 -1.32 -15.31 13.35
C LYS A 198 -2.61 -16.08 13.06
N LEU A 199 -3.30 -15.75 11.97
CA LEU A 199 -4.51 -16.45 11.56
C LEU A 199 -4.17 -17.82 10.95
N PHE A 200 -3.13 -17.85 10.12
CA PHE A 200 -2.63 -19.06 9.46
C PHE A 200 -1.97 -20.05 10.43
N GLU A 201 -1.23 -19.56 11.43
CA GLU A 201 -0.58 -20.36 12.49
C GLU A 201 -1.58 -21.27 13.21
N GLY A 202 -2.84 -20.84 13.32
CA GLY A 202 -3.92 -21.64 13.87
C GLY A 202 -4.20 -22.97 13.17
N LEU A 203 -3.70 -23.16 11.93
CA LEU A 203 -3.75 -24.45 11.22
C LEU A 203 -2.71 -25.47 11.74
N ASN A 204 -1.74 -25.04 12.56
CA ASN A 204 -0.69 -25.85 13.17
C ASN A 204 0.17 -26.61 12.14
N ILE A 205 0.53 -25.96 11.02
CA ILE A 205 1.32 -26.55 9.94
C ILE A 205 2.78 -26.12 10.12
N PRO A 206 3.73 -27.04 10.40
CA PRO A 206 5.13 -26.68 10.51
C PRO A 206 5.71 -26.34 9.14
N TYR A 207 6.81 -25.61 9.12
CA TYR A 207 7.62 -25.45 7.91
C TYR A 207 8.04 -26.82 7.35
N GLY A 208 8.05 -26.95 6.01
CA GLY A 208 8.17 -28.23 5.30
C GLY A 208 6.85 -29.00 5.19
N GLY A 209 5.82 -28.59 5.93
CA GLY A 209 4.46 -29.13 5.81
C GLY A 209 3.82 -28.78 4.47
N ARG A 210 2.71 -29.47 4.16
CA ARG A 210 1.96 -29.29 2.92
C ARG A 210 0.62 -28.63 3.17
N VAL A 211 0.28 -27.67 2.32
CA VAL A 211 -1.00 -26.95 2.32
C VAL A 211 -1.66 -27.10 0.95
N GLU A 212 -2.99 -27.20 0.93
CA GLU A 212 -3.76 -26.99 -0.29
C GLU A 212 -4.11 -25.51 -0.40
N VAL A 213 -3.77 -24.90 -1.54
CA VAL A 213 -4.11 -23.52 -1.87
C VAL A 213 -5.14 -23.54 -2.98
N SER A 214 -6.25 -22.83 -2.79
CA SER A 214 -7.26 -22.54 -3.81
C SER A 214 -7.32 -21.03 -4.05
N ILE A 215 -7.30 -20.63 -5.32
CA ILE A 215 -7.41 -19.24 -5.75
C ILE A 215 -8.53 -19.15 -6.78
N ARG A 216 -9.45 -18.23 -6.55
CA ARG A 216 -10.61 -17.99 -7.41
C ARG A 216 -10.76 -16.50 -7.70
N ASN A 217 -11.33 -16.21 -8.86
CA ASN A 217 -11.90 -14.90 -9.14
C ASN A 217 -13.43 -14.97 -9.06
N ASP A 218 -14.14 -13.92 -9.47
CA ASP A 218 -15.61 -13.87 -9.43
C ASP A 218 -16.29 -14.89 -10.35
N THR A 219 -15.57 -15.45 -11.33
CA THR A 219 -16.17 -16.34 -12.35
C THR A 219 -15.79 -17.80 -12.20
N ARG A 220 -14.59 -18.12 -11.69
CA ARG A 220 -14.09 -19.49 -11.58
C ARG A 220 -12.97 -19.66 -10.57
N GLU A 221 -12.71 -20.92 -10.22
CA GLU A 221 -11.44 -21.32 -9.63
C GLU A 221 -10.34 -21.31 -10.71
N VAL A 222 -9.25 -20.60 -10.43
CA VAL A 222 -8.12 -20.41 -11.36
C VAL A 222 -6.94 -21.30 -10.99
N TYR A 223 -6.81 -21.64 -9.71
CA TYR A 223 -5.74 -22.49 -9.22
C TYR A 223 -6.22 -23.31 -8.03
N ARG A 224 -5.87 -24.60 -8.01
CA ARG A 224 -5.96 -25.46 -6.83
C ARG A 224 -4.80 -26.44 -6.86
N ASN A 225 -3.91 -26.37 -5.86
CA ASN A 225 -2.81 -27.32 -5.77
C ASN A 225 -2.28 -27.46 -4.34
N THR A 226 -1.56 -28.55 -4.09
CA THR A 226 -0.81 -28.76 -2.86
C THR A 226 0.60 -28.20 -2.98
N MET A 227 1.02 -27.40 -2.00
CA MET A 227 2.27 -26.65 -2.00
C MET A 227 3.01 -26.83 -0.67
N THR A 228 4.34 -26.67 -0.68
CA THR A 228 5.14 -26.66 0.55
C THR A 228 4.95 -25.32 1.26
N TYR A 229 4.69 -25.37 2.57
CA TYR A 229 4.86 -24.22 3.44
C TYR A 229 6.34 -24.08 3.81
N ALA A 230 7.02 -23.12 3.19
CA ALA A 230 8.46 -22.94 3.25
C ALA A 230 8.85 -21.71 4.09
N ARG A 231 10.05 -21.74 4.68
CA ARG A 231 10.66 -20.57 5.34
C ARG A 231 11.21 -19.60 4.30
N SER A 232 11.77 -20.14 3.23
CA SER A 232 12.34 -19.35 2.14
C SER A 232 12.24 -20.07 0.81
N PHE A 233 12.53 -19.33 -0.26
CA PHE A 233 12.61 -19.88 -1.62
C PHE A 233 13.62 -21.04 -1.76
N ALA A 234 14.64 -21.13 -0.89
CA ALA A 234 15.64 -22.20 -0.93
C ALA A 234 15.12 -23.56 -0.43
N ASP A 235 13.95 -23.60 0.22
CA ASP A 235 13.37 -24.84 0.75
C ASP A 235 12.63 -25.67 -0.33
N VAL A 236 12.53 -25.16 -1.57
CA VAL A 236 11.87 -25.84 -2.70
C VAL A 236 12.72 -25.71 -3.98
N ASN A 237 12.46 -26.58 -4.96
CA ASN A 237 13.21 -26.53 -6.23
C ASN A 237 12.88 -25.28 -7.04
N VAL A 238 13.81 -24.87 -7.91
CA VAL A 238 13.53 -23.82 -8.90
C VAL A 238 12.34 -24.23 -9.77
N GLY A 239 11.39 -23.31 -9.97
CA GLY A 239 10.13 -23.55 -10.66
C GLY A 239 9.03 -24.17 -9.79
N GLU A 240 9.33 -24.60 -8.56
CA GLU A 240 8.34 -25.17 -7.65
C GLU A 240 7.54 -24.06 -6.95
N PRO A 241 6.19 -24.20 -6.85
CA PRO A 241 5.35 -23.26 -6.12
C PRO A 241 5.46 -23.47 -4.60
N LEU A 242 5.48 -22.38 -3.84
CA LEU A 242 5.57 -22.39 -2.37
C LEU A 242 4.59 -21.40 -1.72
N VAL A 243 4.18 -21.73 -0.48
CA VAL A 243 3.55 -20.81 0.46
C VAL A 243 4.60 -20.36 1.47
N TYR A 244 4.67 -19.07 1.76
CA TYR A 244 5.64 -18.49 2.70
C TYR A 244 5.02 -17.30 3.46
N ILE A 245 5.74 -16.77 4.45
CA ILE A 245 5.36 -15.54 5.15
C ILE A 245 6.18 -14.39 4.59
N ASN A 246 5.51 -13.36 4.06
CA ASN A 246 6.18 -12.20 3.48
C ASN A 246 6.71 -11.23 4.55
N SER A 247 7.38 -10.16 4.13
CA SER A 247 7.98 -9.16 5.01
C SER A 247 6.96 -8.33 5.82
N LEU A 248 5.66 -8.44 5.51
CA LEU A 248 4.57 -7.83 6.26
C LEU A 248 3.88 -8.83 7.20
N LEU A 249 4.46 -10.02 7.40
CA LEU A 249 3.94 -11.10 8.21
C LEU A 249 2.57 -11.62 7.75
N ASN A 250 2.31 -11.55 6.44
CA ASN A 250 1.14 -12.14 5.81
C ASN A 250 1.53 -13.38 5.00
N VAL A 251 0.58 -14.29 4.84
CA VAL A 251 0.76 -15.45 3.98
C VAL A 251 0.87 -15.00 2.53
N ALA A 252 1.84 -15.54 1.81
CA ALA A 252 2.12 -15.24 0.43
C ALA A 252 2.37 -16.53 -0.37
N VAL A 253 2.18 -16.42 -1.68
CA VAL A 253 2.31 -17.53 -2.63
C VAL A 253 3.27 -17.11 -3.74
N ALA A 254 4.22 -17.97 -4.08
CA ALA A 254 5.19 -17.67 -5.13
C ALA A 254 5.61 -18.93 -5.91
N ILE A 255 6.41 -18.72 -6.97
CA ILE A 255 7.19 -19.76 -7.64
C ILE A 255 8.65 -19.44 -7.37
N ASN A 256 9.45 -20.42 -6.96
CA ASN A 256 10.87 -20.21 -6.77
C ASN A 256 11.55 -19.83 -8.11
N GLN A 257 12.12 -18.63 -8.17
CA GLN A 257 12.66 -18.00 -9.39
C GLN A 257 11.68 -17.95 -10.56
N GLY A 258 10.38 -17.79 -10.28
CA GLY A 258 9.34 -17.63 -11.29
C GLY A 258 8.25 -16.67 -10.84
N SER A 259 7.35 -16.30 -11.76
CA SER A 259 6.23 -15.42 -11.46
C SER A 259 4.93 -16.21 -11.38
N PHE A 260 4.39 -16.31 -10.16
CA PHE A 260 3.12 -17.00 -9.92
C PHE A 260 1.95 -16.27 -10.59
N SER A 261 1.89 -14.94 -10.44
CA SER A 261 0.85 -14.11 -11.05
C SER A 261 0.81 -14.24 -12.58
N ARG A 262 1.97 -14.22 -13.25
CA ARG A 262 2.03 -14.38 -14.71
C ARG A 262 1.74 -15.82 -15.17
N ALA A 263 2.24 -16.82 -14.45
CA ALA A 263 2.04 -18.23 -14.80
C ALA A 263 0.56 -18.63 -14.81
N TYR A 264 -0.25 -18.06 -13.90
CA TYR A 264 -1.66 -18.40 -13.73
C TYR A 264 -2.62 -17.26 -14.05
N ASN A 265 -2.13 -16.13 -14.57
CA ASN A 265 -2.90 -14.92 -14.87
C ASN A 265 -3.76 -14.44 -13.68
N ILE A 266 -3.13 -14.32 -12.51
CA ILE A 266 -3.76 -13.94 -11.24
C ILE A 266 -3.54 -12.45 -10.98
N GLY A 267 -4.64 -11.74 -10.70
CA GLY A 267 -4.65 -10.33 -10.33
C GLY A 267 -4.80 -10.10 -8.82
N THR A 268 -5.21 -8.88 -8.47
CA THR A 268 -5.34 -8.41 -7.08
C THR A 268 -6.70 -7.76 -6.83
N GLY A 269 -6.99 -7.48 -5.56
CA GLY A 269 -8.17 -6.77 -5.11
C GLY A 269 -9.35 -7.68 -4.79
N LEU A 270 -10.53 -7.08 -4.70
CA LEU A 270 -11.72 -7.72 -4.13
C LEU A 270 -12.20 -8.96 -4.89
N SER A 271 -11.98 -9.01 -6.20
CA SER A 271 -12.36 -10.14 -7.05
C SER A 271 -11.47 -11.35 -6.83
N TRP A 272 -10.24 -11.19 -6.34
CA TRP A 272 -9.27 -12.28 -6.19
C TRP A 272 -9.23 -12.80 -4.76
N LYS A 273 -9.80 -14.01 -4.57
CA LYS A 273 -9.85 -14.68 -3.27
C LYS A 273 -8.85 -15.82 -3.21
N ILE A 274 -8.23 -15.99 -2.05
CA ILE A 274 -7.35 -17.10 -1.73
C ILE A 274 -7.87 -17.82 -0.49
N ALA A 275 -7.83 -19.16 -0.53
CA ALA A 275 -8.13 -20.02 0.60
C ALA A 275 -7.01 -21.04 0.77
N ILE A 276 -6.64 -21.31 2.01
CA ILE A 276 -5.53 -22.20 2.36
C ILE A 276 -5.99 -23.12 3.49
N ARG A 277 -5.70 -24.41 3.34
CA ARG A 277 -5.97 -25.43 4.36
C ARG A 277 -4.83 -26.43 4.43
N ARG A 278 -4.80 -27.23 5.49
CA ARG A 278 -3.90 -28.40 5.55
C ARG A 278 -4.16 -29.30 4.36
N ALA A 279 -3.09 -29.75 3.70
CA ALA A 279 -3.22 -30.69 2.60
C ALA A 279 -3.88 -32.00 3.11
N PRO A 280 -4.85 -32.56 2.38
CA PRO A 280 -5.41 -33.86 2.74
C PRO A 280 -4.29 -34.90 2.78
N LYS A 281 -4.37 -35.85 3.74
CA LYS A 281 -3.45 -36.99 3.77
C LYS A 281 -3.72 -37.81 2.51
N ILE A 282 -2.77 -37.84 1.58
CA ILE A 282 -2.79 -38.80 0.48
C ILE A 282 -2.39 -40.14 1.11
N VAL A 283 -3.39 -40.97 1.41
CA VAL A 283 -3.17 -42.37 1.78
C VAL A 283 -3.10 -43.12 0.45
N TYR A 284 -1.91 -43.58 0.08
CA TYR A 284 -1.81 -44.61 -0.96
C TYR A 284 -2.19 -45.93 -0.28
N GLU A 285 -3.34 -46.48 -0.66
CA GLU A 285 -3.69 -47.88 -0.39
C GLU A 285 -2.94 -48.82 -1.34
#